data_AF-A0A9D5PGA9-F1
#
_entry.id   AF-A0A9D5PGA9-F1
#
_cell.length_a   1.000
_cell.length_b   1.000
_cell.length_c   1.000
_cell.angle_alpha   90.00
_cell.angle_beta   90.00
_cell.angle_gamma   90.00
#
_symmetry.space_group_name_H-M   'P 1'
#
loop_
_entity.id
_entity.type
_entity.pdbx_description
1 polymer ?
#
loop_
_entity_poly.entity_id
_entity_poly.type
_entity_poly.pdbx_seq_one_letter_code
_entity_poly.pdbx_strand_id
1 'polypeptide(L)'
;DVKRGIMAFRIAAHAADIALHKPGARERDDAISDARRDFDWEKQFSLALDPVRAREYRQDALNASSQVDSHGQEYCTMCGPDFCSVRLSKILKSIAE
;
A
#
# COMPACT_ATOMS: atom_id res chain seq x y z
N ASP A 1 -17.31 -15.79 -4.78
CA ASP A 1 -17.70 -15.21 -3.47
C ASP A 1 -16.95 -15.74 -2.25
N VAL A 2 -16.69 -17.06 -2.15
CA VAL A 2 -15.98 -17.67 -1.01
C VAL A 2 -14.67 -16.97 -0.65
N LYS A 3 -13.73 -16.81 -1.61
CA LYS A 3 -12.45 -16.10 -1.37
C LYS A 3 -12.69 -14.70 -0.80
N ARG A 4 -13.64 -13.94 -1.35
CA ARG A 4 -13.95 -12.56 -0.89
C ARG A 4 -14.46 -12.55 0.56
N GLY A 5 -15.33 -13.50 0.92
CA GLY A 5 -15.82 -13.65 2.29
C GLY A 5 -14.70 -13.97 3.28
N ILE A 6 -13.81 -14.91 2.94
CA ILE A 6 -12.65 -15.25 3.77
C ILE A 6 -11.72 -14.04 3.94
N MET A 7 -11.45 -13.30 2.86
CA MET A 7 -10.62 -12.09 2.94
C MET A 7 -11.24 -11.02 3.85
N ALA A 8 -12.55 -10.80 3.75
CA ALA A 8 -13.26 -9.85 4.63
C ALA A 8 -13.14 -10.26 6.11
N PHE A 9 -13.32 -11.55 6.42
CA PHE A 9 -13.16 -12.06 7.78
C PHE A 9 -11.72 -11.96 8.29
N ARG A 10 -10.71 -12.21 7.44
CA ARG A 10 -9.29 -12.02 7.81
C ARG A 10 -8.98 -10.57 8.17
N ILE A 11 -9.56 -9.61 7.43
CA ILE A 11 -9.43 -8.18 7.75
C ILE A 11 -10.08 -7.88 9.11
N ALA A 12 -11.30 -8.37 9.33
CA ALA A 12 -12.03 -8.13 10.59
C ALA A 12 -11.31 -8.72 11.81
N ALA A 13 -10.82 -9.95 11.70
CA ALA A 13 -10.06 -10.61 12.77
C ALA A 13 -8.76 -9.85 13.10
N HIS A 14 -8.01 -9.46 12.07
CA HIS A 14 -6.78 -8.68 12.23
C HIS A 14 -7.03 -7.32 12.88
N ALA A 15 -8.09 -6.62 12.50
CA ALA A 15 -8.49 -5.36 13.13
C ALA A 15 -8.79 -5.55 14.63
N ALA A 16 -9.47 -6.64 15.00
CA ALA A 16 -9.71 -6.99 16.39
C ALA A 16 -8.40 -7.31 17.13
N ASP A 17 -7.46 -8.03 16.50
CA ASP A 17 -6.16 -8.33 17.10
C ASP A 17 -5.35 -7.06 17.42
N ILE A 18 -5.37 -6.06 16.54
CA ILE A 18 -4.75 -4.75 16.80
C ILE A 18 -5.46 -4.03 17.95
N ALA A 19 -6.80 -4.00 17.95
CA ALA A 19 -7.59 -3.31 18.96
C ALA A 19 -7.43 -3.93 20.36
N LEU A 20 -7.21 -5.25 20.43
CA LEU A 20 -6.93 -5.99 21.66
C LEU A 20 -5.45 -5.95 22.07
N HIS A 21 -4.62 -5.19 21.35
CA HIS A 21 -3.18 -5.06 21.62
C HIS A 21 -2.44 -6.41 21.67
N LYS A 22 -2.83 -7.37 20.82
CA LYS A 22 -2.12 -8.65 20.77
C LYS A 22 -0.66 -8.41 20.33
N PRO A 23 0.32 -9.06 20.99
CA PRO A 23 1.73 -8.95 20.60
C PRO A 23 1.93 -9.27 19.11
N GLY A 24 2.70 -8.43 18.41
CA GLY A 24 3.01 -8.59 16.99
C GLY A 24 1.87 -8.24 16.01
N ALA A 25 0.64 -7.97 16.47
CA ALA A 25 -0.50 -7.72 15.58
C ALA A 25 -0.31 -6.51 14.66
N ARG A 26 0.47 -5.51 15.09
CA ARG A 26 0.72 -4.29 14.32
C ARG A 26 1.94 -4.39 13.39
N GLU A 27 2.84 -5.36 13.59
CA GLU A 27 4.12 -5.43 12.86
C GLU A 27 3.93 -5.50 11.34
N ARG A 28 2.96 -6.28 10.85
CA ARG A 28 2.65 -6.34 9.42
C ARG A 28 2.15 -4.99 8.87
N ASP A 29 1.36 -4.27 9.67
CA ASP A 29 0.75 -2.99 9.31
C ASP A 29 1.79 -1.87 9.26
N ASP A 30 2.72 -1.88 10.21
CA ASP A 30 3.85 -0.96 10.21
C ASP A 30 4.78 -1.27 9.02
N ALA A 31 5.12 -2.54 8.78
CA ALA A 31 5.98 -2.95 7.68
C ALA A 31 5.39 -2.62 6.29
N ILE A 32 4.09 -2.81 6.08
CA ILE A 32 3.43 -2.46 4.81
C ILE A 32 3.28 -0.94 4.67
N SER A 33 3.09 -0.21 5.77
CA SER A 33 3.05 1.26 5.78
C SER A 33 4.40 1.87 5.45
N ASP A 34 5.48 1.30 5.98
CA ASP A 34 6.85 1.68 5.63
C ASP A 34 7.14 1.42 4.16
N ALA A 35 6.77 0.24 3.63
CA ALA A 35 6.91 -0.06 2.20
C ALA A 35 6.14 0.94 1.32
N ARG A 36 4.92 1.34 1.73
CA ARG A 36 4.13 2.39 1.04
C ARG A 36 4.81 3.75 1.05
N ARG A 37 5.36 4.15 2.20
CA ARG A 37 6.12 5.41 2.34
C ARG A 37 7.35 5.40 1.43
N ASP A 38 8.00 4.25 1.33
CA ASP A 38 9.23 4.07 0.59
C ASP A 38 9.04 3.74 -0.89
N PHE A 39 7.78 3.68 -1.34
CA PHE A 39 7.38 3.31 -2.69
C PHE A 39 7.94 1.96 -3.14
N ASP A 40 8.22 1.07 -2.18
CA ASP A 40 8.62 -0.30 -2.41
C ASP A 40 7.37 -1.14 -2.71
N TRP A 41 6.95 -1.07 -3.98
CA TRP A 41 5.75 -1.74 -4.47
C TRP A 41 5.80 -3.25 -4.27
N GLU A 42 6.94 -3.90 -4.54
CA GLU A 42 7.05 -5.35 -4.39
C GLU A 42 6.97 -5.78 -2.93
N LYS A 43 7.63 -5.06 -2.02
CA LYS A 43 7.48 -5.32 -0.57
C LYS A 43 6.05 -5.07 -0.12
N GLN A 44 5.42 -3.97 -0.55
CA GLN A 44 4.01 -3.69 -0.24
C GLN A 44 3.09 -4.83 -0.71
N PHE A 45 3.30 -5.36 -1.93
CA PHE A 45 2.50 -6.46 -2.44
C PHE A 45 2.77 -7.75 -1.68
N SER A 46 4.02 -8.05 -1.35
CA SER A 46 4.38 -9.26 -0.58
C SER A 46 3.74 -9.29 0.83
N LEU A 47 3.55 -8.11 1.44
CA LEU A 47 2.95 -7.95 2.77
C LEU A 47 1.41 -7.85 2.74
N ALA A 48 0.81 -7.68 1.56
CA ALA A 48 -0.64 -7.59 1.42
C ALA A 48 -1.31 -8.92 1.76
N LEU A 49 -2.55 -8.85 2.27
CA LEU A 49 -3.33 -10.07 2.57
C LEU A 49 -3.66 -10.90 1.32
N ASP A 50 -3.74 -10.26 0.15
CA ASP A 50 -3.94 -10.88 -1.17
C ASP A 50 -2.96 -10.25 -2.18
N PRO A 51 -1.70 -10.74 -2.23
CA PRO A 51 -0.63 -10.15 -3.06
C PRO A 51 -0.94 -10.13 -4.55
N VAL A 52 -1.65 -11.15 -5.04
CA VAL A 52 -2.03 -11.27 -6.46
C VAL A 52 -2.99 -10.15 -6.82
N ARG A 53 -4.05 -9.99 -6.03
CA ARG A 53 -5.06 -8.96 -6.28
C ARG A 53 -4.50 -7.54 -6.14
N ALA A 54 -3.56 -7.32 -5.21
CA ALA A 54 -2.92 -6.03 -5.05
C ALA A 54 -2.10 -5.63 -6.30
N ARG A 55 -1.38 -6.61 -6.90
CA ARG A 55 -0.65 -6.41 -8.17
C ARG A 55 -1.60 -6.16 -9.34
N GLU A 56 -2.65 -6.97 -9.46
CA GLU A 56 -3.68 -6.82 -10.50
C GLU A 56 -4.27 -5.40 -10.45
N TYR A 57 -4.66 -4.91 -9.27
CA TYR A 57 -5.25 -3.58 -9.13
C TYR A 57 -4.27 -2.46 -9.47
N ARG A 58 -2.99 -2.60 -9.15
CA ARG A 58 -1.99 -1.63 -9.57
C ARG A 58 -1.88 -1.64 -11.10
N GLN A 59 -1.79 -2.81 -11.71
CA GLN A 59 -1.64 -2.95 -13.15
C GLN A 59 -2.87 -2.42 -13.89
N ASP A 60 -4.08 -2.72 -13.43
CA ASP A 60 -5.32 -2.20 -14.00
C ASP A 60 -5.36 -0.68 -13.94
N ALA A 61 -4.96 -0.10 -12.81
CA ALA A 61 -4.90 1.34 -12.63
C ALA A 61 -3.84 2.00 -13.53
N LEU A 62 -2.72 1.32 -13.78
CA LEU A 62 -1.68 1.75 -14.73
C LEU A 62 -2.22 1.75 -16.16
N ASN A 63 -2.84 0.64 -16.57
CA ASN A 63 -3.41 0.47 -17.91
C ASN A 63 -4.51 1.49 -18.20
N ALA A 64 -5.32 1.83 -17.19
CA ALA A 64 -6.38 2.83 -17.31
C ALA A 64 -5.85 4.27 -17.32
N SER A 65 -4.61 4.50 -16.88
CA SER A 65 -4.00 5.82 -16.84
C SER A 65 -3.23 6.09 -18.15
N SER A 66 -3.31 7.32 -18.66
CA SER A 66 -2.44 7.77 -19.75
C SER A 66 -0.98 7.97 -19.32
N GLN A 67 -0.65 7.72 -18.04
CA GLN A 67 0.69 7.85 -17.48
C GLN A 67 1.44 6.51 -17.58
N VAL A 68 1.89 6.23 -18.81
CA VAL A 68 2.61 5.01 -19.23
C VAL A 68 3.86 4.73 -18.37
N ASP A 69 4.48 5.77 -17.79
CA ASP A 69 5.75 5.67 -17.06
C ASP A 69 5.61 5.56 -15.54
N SER A 70 4.44 5.28 -14.97
CA SER A 70 4.29 5.20 -13.50
C SER A 70 4.73 3.86 -12.87
N HIS A 71 5.38 2.98 -13.64
CA HIS A 71 6.09 1.79 -13.12
C HIS A 71 7.35 2.24 -12.37
N GLY A 72 7.40 2.01 -11.05
CA GLY A 72 8.57 2.33 -10.22
C GLY A 72 8.70 3.78 -9.78
N GLN A 73 7.68 4.63 -9.99
CA GLN A 73 7.72 6.01 -9.52
C GLN A 73 7.29 6.17 -8.07
N GLU A 74 7.76 7.24 -7.44
CA GLU A 74 7.41 7.69 -6.09
C GLU A 74 5.98 8.27 -6.00
N TYR A 75 5.02 7.65 -6.70
CA TYR A 75 3.60 7.97 -6.66
C TYR A 75 2.75 6.86 -7.30
N CYS A 76 1.43 6.95 -7.12
CA CYS A 76 0.45 6.09 -7.77
C CYS A 76 -0.42 6.88 -8.76
N THR A 77 -1.33 6.21 -9.45
CA THR A 77 -2.22 6.84 -10.45
C THR A 77 -3.35 7.68 -9.86
N MET A 78 -3.49 7.77 -8.53
CA MET A 78 -4.59 8.51 -7.89
C MET A 78 -4.34 10.02 -7.87
N CYS A 79 -3.21 10.45 -7.30
CA CYS A 79 -2.87 11.88 -7.17
C CYS A 79 -1.94 12.37 -8.28
N GLY A 80 -1.29 11.45 -9.00
CA GLY A 80 -0.29 11.78 -10.01
C GLY A 80 1.04 12.26 -9.42
N PRO A 81 1.98 12.68 -10.29
CA PRO A 81 3.31 13.12 -9.87
C PRO A 81 3.21 14.31 -8.92
N ASP A 82 2.52 15.37 -9.31
CA ASP A 82 2.64 16.67 -8.64
C ASP A 82 1.98 16.73 -7.26
N PHE A 83 0.98 15.89 -7.00
CA PHE A 83 0.16 15.98 -5.79
C PHE A 83 0.24 14.75 -4.88
N CYS A 84 1.21 13.85 -5.07
CA CYS A 84 1.40 12.72 -4.16
C CYS A 84 1.83 13.20 -2.77
N SER A 85 0.94 13.10 -1.78
CA SER A 85 1.18 13.57 -0.41
C SER A 85 2.38 12.91 0.27
N VAL A 86 2.60 11.61 0.04
CA VAL A 86 3.71 10.85 0.60
C VAL A 86 5.05 11.35 0.04
N ARG A 87 5.11 11.59 -1.28
CA ARG A 87 6.30 12.13 -1.96
C ARG A 87 6.60 13.55 -1.50
N LEU A 88 5.58 14.40 -1.47
CA LEU A 88 5.71 15.78 -0.99
C LEU A 88 6.17 15.81 0.48
N SER A 89 5.68 14.91 1.32
CA SER A 89 6.13 14.79 2.72
C SER A 89 7.61 14.42 2.82
N LYS A 90 8.13 13.56 1.93
CA LYS A 90 9.56 13.25 1.85
C LYS A 90 10.39 14.45 1.42
N ILE A 91 9.96 15.17 0.38
CA ILE A 91 10.64 16.38 -0.12
C ILE A 91 10.70 17.46 0.98
N LEU A 92 9.59 17.68 1.69
CA LEU A 92 9.56 18.65 2.79
C LEU A 92 10.53 18.29 3.92
N LYS A 93 10.66 17.00 4.27
CA LYS A 93 11.63 16.54 5.26
C LYS A 93 13.07 16.77 4.80
N SER A 94 13.40 16.47 3.54
CA SER A 94 14.76 16.67 3.02
C SER A 94 15.18 18.13 2.91
N ILE A 95 14.22 19.07 2.90
CA ILE A 95 14.50 20.51 2.92
C ILE A 95 14.67 21.03 4.36
N ALA A 96 14.06 20.37 5.34
CA ALA A 96 14.10 20.77 6.75
C ALA A 96 15.36 20.27 7.49
N GLU A 97 16.07 19.29 6.93
CA GLU A 97 17.36 18.77 7.37
C GLU A 97 18.52 19.60 6.80
#